data_AF-A0A8H6H851-F1
#
_entry.id   AF-A0A8H6H851-F1
#
_cell.length_a   1.000
_cell.length_b   1.000
_cell.length_c   1.000
_cell.angle_alpha   90.00
_cell.angle_beta   90.00
_cell.angle_gamma   90.00
#
_symmetry.space_group_name_H-M   'P 1'
#
loop_
_entity.id
_entity.type
_entity.pdbx_description
1 polymer ?
#
loop_
_entity_poly.entity_id
_entity_poly.type
_entity_poly.pdbx_seq_one_letter_code
_entity_poly.pdbx_strand_id
1 'polypeptide(L)'
;FLLWIVGQLPLHVVRERLMCEDSEFLRELTEYMESCFVGEFLTGSKAEVSERVHIVPESEDRGIHTILIDTTDIPEGYQDPTLTLPEAPPEEFCDEPESCRCENCLALLSWWERFKFTVDDILMRSNVH
;
A
#
# COMPACT_ATOMS: atom_id res chain seq x y z
N PHE A 1 -21.85 15.52 -6.15
CA PHE A 1 -22.27 14.45 -5.21
C PHE A 1 -21.08 14.13 -4.33
N LEU A 2 -21.10 14.57 -3.07
CA LEU A 2 -20.05 14.28 -2.09
C LEU A 2 -20.36 12.92 -1.47
N LEU A 3 -19.63 11.89 -1.90
CA LEU A 3 -19.70 10.51 -1.40
C LEU A 3 -19.30 10.35 0.09
N TRP A 4 -18.95 11.43 0.78
CA TRP A 4 -18.36 11.41 2.12
C TRP A 4 -19.38 11.31 3.27
N ILE A 5 -20.69 11.38 3.03
CA ILE A 5 -21.68 11.55 4.11
C ILE A 5 -22.38 10.24 4.50
N VAL A 6 -22.25 9.17 3.71
CA VAL A 6 -22.93 7.90 4.00
C VAL A 6 -22.05 7.06 4.92
N GLY A 7 -22.09 7.38 6.23
CA GLY A 7 -21.36 6.65 7.28
C GLY A 7 -20.66 7.52 8.32
N GLN A 8 -20.69 8.84 8.19
CA GLN A 8 -20.08 9.74 9.16
C GLN A 8 -20.93 9.84 10.43
N LEU A 9 -20.27 9.77 11.59
CA LEU A 9 -20.88 10.15 12.86
C LEU A 9 -21.36 11.60 12.78
N PRO A 10 -22.56 11.92 13.28
CA PRO A 10 -23.01 13.30 13.35
C PRO A 10 -22.03 14.16 14.16
N LEU A 11 -21.77 15.40 13.71
CA LEU A 11 -20.77 16.29 14.31
C LEU A 11 -20.93 16.49 15.83
N HIS A 12 -22.17 16.50 16.32
CA HIS A 12 -22.44 16.62 17.75
C HIS A 12 -22.00 15.37 18.53
N VAL A 13 -22.16 14.17 17.96
CA VAL A 13 -21.71 12.90 18.55
C VAL A 13 -20.19 12.82 18.58
N VAL A 14 -19.52 13.27 17.50
CA VAL A 14 -18.06 13.35 17.47
C VAL A 14 -17.55 14.31 18.54
N ARG A 15 -18.16 15.50 18.65
CA ARG A 15 -17.80 16.47 19.70
C ARG A 15 -18.02 15.91 21.10
N GLU A 16 -19.12 15.22 21.34
CA GLU A 16 -19.42 14.57 22.62
C GLU A 16 -18.38 13.50 22.94
N ARG A 17 -18.07 12.59 22.00
CA ARG A 17 -17.05 11.55 22.17
C ARG A 17 -15.63 12.09 22.37
N LEU A 18 -15.28 13.23 21.76
CA LEU A 18 -14.01 13.92 21.98
C LEU A 18 -13.93 14.60 23.35
N MET A 19 -15.06 15.03 23.91
CA MET A 19 -15.14 15.75 25.19
C MET A 19 -15.40 14.81 26.38
N CYS A 20 -15.99 13.64 26.12
CA CYS A 20 -15.93 12.51 27.02
C CYS A 20 -14.48 12.03 27.07
N GLU A 21 -13.97 11.67 28.25
CA GLU A 21 -12.71 10.96 28.41
C GLU A 21 -12.84 9.49 27.93
N ASP A 22 -13.49 9.29 26.79
CA ASP A 22 -13.62 8.00 26.15
C ASP A 22 -12.25 7.62 25.58
N SER A 23 -11.54 6.79 26.34
CA SER A 23 -10.21 6.33 25.97
C SER A 23 -10.25 5.43 24.75
N GLU A 24 -11.36 4.75 24.43
CA GLU A 24 -11.43 3.85 23.29
C GLU A 24 -11.55 4.63 21.98
N PHE A 25 -12.50 5.57 21.89
CA PHE A 25 -12.66 6.41 20.70
C PHE A 25 -11.42 7.27 20.42
N LEU A 26 -10.83 7.90 21.44
CA LEU A 26 -9.63 8.71 21.27
C LEU A 26 -8.41 7.88 20.90
N ARG A 27 -8.29 6.65 21.43
CA ARG A 27 -7.22 5.72 21.08
C ARG A 27 -7.34 5.27 19.64
N GLU A 28 -8.53 4.82 19.20
CA GLU A 28 -8.75 4.40 17.81
C GLU A 28 -8.55 5.56 16.82
N LEU A 29 -8.99 6.77 17.19
CA LEU A 29 -8.74 7.97 16.37
C LEU A 29 -7.24 8.29 16.30
N THR A 30 -6.53 8.21 17.41
CA THR A 30 -5.08 8.43 17.46
C THR A 30 -4.35 7.39 16.63
N GLU A 31 -4.71 6.10 16.78
CA GLU A 31 -4.14 4.99 16.03
C GLU A 31 -4.37 5.16 14.53
N TYR A 32 -5.58 5.53 14.11
CA TYR A 32 -5.88 5.87 12.71
C TYR A 32 -5.07 7.07 12.20
N MET A 33 -4.94 8.13 13.01
CA MET A 33 -4.13 9.29 12.62
C MET A 33 -2.65 8.90 12.49
N GLU A 34 -2.11 8.14 13.43
CA GLU A 34 -0.74 7.61 13.39
C GLU A 34 -0.54 6.71 12.16
N SER A 35 -1.49 5.84 11.83
CA SER A 35 -1.44 5.00 10.62
C SER A 35 -1.58 5.80 9.32
N CYS A 36 -2.16 7.01 9.35
CA CYS A 36 -2.17 7.92 8.20
C CYS A 36 -0.84 8.68 8.03
N PHE A 37 -0.11 8.91 9.12
CA PHE A 37 1.15 9.67 9.10
C PHE A 37 2.37 8.77 8.86
N VAL A 38 2.28 7.51 9.23
CA VAL A 38 3.23 6.48 8.78
C VAL A 38 2.70 5.98 7.45
N GLY A 39 3.40 6.23 6.35
CA GLY A 39 3.12 5.52 5.10
C GLY A 39 3.41 4.05 5.31
N GLU A 40 2.42 3.31 5.81
CA GLU A 40 2.54 1.89 6.09
C GLU A 40 2.60 1.11 4.79
N PHE A 41 3.45 0.09 4.78
CA PHE A 41 3.60 -0.82 3.65
C PHE A 41 2.74 -2.05 3.89
N LEU A 42 2.13 -2.57 2.83
CA LEU A 42 1.20 -3.69 2.86
C LEU A 42 1.87 -5.04 3.12
N THR A 43 3.19 -5.13 2.92
CA THR A 43 3.97 -6.37 2.99
C THR A 43 5.04 -6.36 4.08
N GLY A 44 5.05 -5.35 4.97
CA GLY A 44 5.98 -5.29 6.10
C GLY A 44 6.26 -3.87 6.59
N SER A 45 7.32 -3.72 7.40
CA SER A 45 7.82 -2.42 7.82
C SER A 45 8.63 -1.73 6.71
N LYS A 46 8.83 -0.42 6.82
CA LYS A 46 9.66 0.36 5.88
C LYS A 46 11.05 -0.24 5.67
N ALA A 47 11.69 -0.76 6.73
CA ALA A 47 13.02 -1.34 6.64
C ALA A 47 13.03 -2.62 5.79
N GLU A 48 12.07 -3.51 6.01
CA GLU A 48 11.93 -4.77 5.26
C GLU A 48 11.57 -4.52 3.80
N VAL A 49 10.73 -3.52 3.53
CA VAL A 49 10.36 -3.15 2.16
C VAL A 49 11.55 -2.50 1.46
N SER A 50 12.30 -1.63 2.14
CA SER A 50 13.49 -1.00 1.59
C SER A 50 14.61 -1.98 1.23
N GLU A 51 14.71 -3.12 1.92
CA GLU A 51 15.67 -4.18 1.58
C GLU A 51 15.24 -4.95 0.32
N ARG A 52 13.93 -5.11 0.11
CA ARG A 52 13.37 -5.80 -1.07
C ARG A 52 13.31 -4.93 -2.32
N VAL A 53 13.11 -3.62 -2.16
CA VAL A 53 13.01 -2.69 -3.28
C VAL A 53 14.40 -2.41 -3.81
N HIS A 54 14.70 -2.99 -4.96
CA HIS A 54 15.94 -2.74 -5.69
C HIS A 54 15.90 -1.35 -6.33
N ILE A 55 16.39 -0.34 -5.61
CA ILE A 55 16.51 1.02 -6.14
C ILE A 55 17.68 1.02 -7.14
N VAL A 56 17.36 0.89 -8.43
CA VAL A 56 18.33 1.03 -9.52
C VAL A 56 18.70 2.50 -9.66
N PRO A 57 19.98 2.89 -9.55
CA PRO A 57 20.38 4.21 -10.03
C PRO A 57 20.34 4.18 -11.56
N GLU A 58 19.30 4.77 -12.15
CA GLU A 58 19.23 4.95 -13.60
C GLU A 58 20.36 5.89 -14.04
N SER A 59 21.26 5.36 -14.87
CA SER A 59 22.30 6.13 -15.53
C SER A 59 21.68 7.13 -16.49
N GLU A 60 22.00 8.40 -16.25
CA GLU A 60 21.85 9.54 -17.18
C GLU A 60 20.40 9.84 -17.61
N ASP A 61 19.82 10.82 -16.90
CA ASP A 61 18.72 11.68 -17.35
C ASP A 61 17.26 11.19 -17.11
N ARG A 62 16.75 11.42 -15.88
CA ARG A 62 15.58 12.29 -15.55
C ARG A 62 14.73 11.79 -14.35
N GLY A 63 15.07 12.21 -13.13
CA GLY A 63 14.20 12.09 -11.95
C GLY A 63 14.88 12.48 -10.64
N ILE A 64 14.11 12.98 -9.66
CA ILE A 64 14.59 13.62 -8.41
C ILE A 64 15.11 12.62 -7.34
N HIS A 65 15.00 11.31 -7.55
CA HIS A 65 15.40 10.30 -6.56
C HIS A 65 16.78 9.71 -6.88
N THR A 66 17.83 10.51 -6.75
CA THR A 66 19.22 10.06 -6.86
C THR A 66 19.86 9.97 -5.46
N ILE A 67 19.67 8.86 -4.74
CA ILE A 67 20.51 8.54 -3.58
C ILE A 67 20.88 7.02 -3.57
N LEU A 68 22.02 6.73 -4.21
CA LEU A 68 23.09 5.80 -3.79
C LEU A 68 22.71 4.36 -3.34
N ILE A 69 22.61 3.38 -4.27
CA ILE A 69 22.85 1.95 -3.96
C ILE A 69 23.54 1.27 -5.17
N ASP A 70 24.49 0.37 -4.88
CA ASP A 70 25.28 -0.44 -5.82
C ASP A 70 24.39 -1.21 -6.82
N THR A 71 24.70 -1.12 -8.11
CA THR A 71 23.92 -1.69 -9.24
C THR A 71 24.00 -3.21 -9.37
N THR A 72 24.47 -3.93 -8.35
CA THR A 72 24.87 -5.35 -8.46
C THR A 72 23.77 -6.36 -8.14
N ASP A 73 22.65 -5.94 -7.57
CA ASP A 73 21.61 -6.86 -7.04
C ASP A 73 20.23 -6.69 -7.69
N ILE A 74 20.15 -6.26 -8.95
CA ILE A 74 18.86 -6.11 -9.65
C ILE A 74 18.49 -7.47 -10.28
N PRO A 75 17.36 -8.09 -9.92
CA PRO A 75 16.92 -9.34 -10.52
C PRO A 75 16.75 -9.18 -12.03
N GLU A 76 17.20 -10.19 -12.80
CA GLU A 76 16.97 -10.22 -14.25
C GLU A 76 15.46 -10.11 -14.53
N GLY A 77 15.05 -9.06 -15.24
CA GLY A 77 13.64 -8.82 -15.60
C GLY A 77 12.85 -7.93 -14.64
N TYR A 78 13.49 -7.32 -13.62
CA TYR A 78 12.83 -6.28 -12.82
C TYR A 78 12.43 -5.08 -13.71
N GLN A 79 11.20 -4.59 -13.50
CA GLN A 79 10.67 -3.40 -14.17
C GLN A 79 10.20 -2.41 -13.10
N ASP A 80 10.55 -1.13 -13.28
CA ASP A 80 10.13 -0.08 -12.37
C ASP A 80 8.60 0.08 -12.40
N PRO A 81 7.91 -0.14 -11.27
CA PRO A 81 6.45 -0.04 -11.22
C PRO A 81 5.94 1.41 -11.30
N THR A 82 6.82 2.40 -11.18
CA THR A 82 6.47 3.81 -11.42
C THR A 82 6.43 4.18 -12.90
N LEU A 83 7.06 3.38 -13.75
CA LEU A 83 7.14 3.58 -15.21
C LEU A 83 6.28 2.58 -16.00
N THR A 84 5.65 1.63 -15.33
CA THR A 84 4.87 0.55 -15.94
C THR A 84 3.44 0.55 -15.40
N LEU A 85 2.51 0.01 -16.20
CA LEU A 85 1.13 -0.17 -15.73
C LEU A 85 1.07 -1.39 -14.80
N PRO A 86 0.24 -1.33 -13.73
CA PRO A 86 0.05 -2.47 -12.86
C PRO A 86 -0.59 -3.63 -13.62
N GLU A 87 -0.23 -4.85 -13.23
CA GLU A 87 -0.85 -6.06 -13.76
C GLU A 87 -2.35 -6.08 -13.45
N ALA A 88 -3.17 -6.31 -14.48
CA ALA A 88 -4.62 -6.43 -14.30
C ALA A 88 -4.96 -7.69 -13.48
N PRO A 89 -6.00 -7.65 -12.64
CA PRO A 89 -6.47 -8.84 -11.95
C PRO A 89 -6.97 -9.90 -12.95
N PRO A 90 -6.98 -11.19 -12.56
CA PRO A 90 -7.62 -12.23 -13.36
C PRO A 90 -9.08 -11.87 -13.71
N GLU A 91 -9.47 -12.08 -14.96
CA GLU A 91 -10.82 -11.76 -15.45
C GLU A 91 -11.87 -12.78 -14.97
N GLU A 92 -11.44 -13.98 -14.60
CA GLU A 92 -12.31 -15.05 -14.14
C GLU A 92 -12.50 -14.99 -12.62
N PHE A 93 -13.76 -14.92 -12.20
CA PHE A 93 -14.14 -14.89 -10.79
C PHE A 93 -14.74 -16.24 -10.38
N CYS A 94 -14.52 -16.62 -9.13
CA CYS A 94 -15.27 -17.70 -8.50
C CYS A 94 -16.49 -17.11 -7.79
N ASP A 95 -17.65 -17.74 -7.94
CA ASP A 95 -18.89 -17.31 -7.27
C ASP A 95 -18.83 -17.47 -5.74
N GLU A 96 -17.93 -18.31 -5.23
CA GLU A 96 -17.76 -18.60 -3.80
C GLU A 96 -16.27 -18.50 -3.37
N PRO A 97 -15.67 -17.29 -3.35
CA PRO A 97 -14.23 -17.14 -3.13
C PRO A 97 -13.77 -17.47 -1.69
N GLU A 98 -14.66 -17.43 -0.71
CA GLU A 98 -14.32 -17.68 0.71
C GLU A 98 -14.25 -19.16 1.08
N SER A 99 -14.96 -20.02 0.35
CA SER A 99 -15.04 -21.47 0.59
C SER A 99 -14.32 -22.29 -0.48
N CYS A 100 -13.94 -21.69 -1.61
CA CYS A 100 -13.36 -22.37 -2.76
C CYS A 100 -11.84 -22.14 -2.87
N ARG A 101 -11.10 -23.19 -3.24
CA ARG A 101 -9.66 -23.14 -3.56
C ARG A 101 -9.38 -23.60 -4.98
N CYS A 102 -10.22 -23.19 -5.93
CA CYS A 102 -9.99 -23.47 -7.35
C CYS A 102 -8.80 -22.66 -7.89
N GLU A 103 -8.37 -22.99 -9.10
CA GLU A 103 -7.25 -22.31 -9.79
C GLU A 103 -7.48 -20.80 -9.89
N ASN A 104 -8.71 -20.35 -10.12
CA ASN A 104 -9.05 -18.92 -10.21
C ASN A 104 -8.90 -18.19 -8.86
N CYS A 105 -9.31 -18.82 -7.75
CA CYS A 105 -9.09 -18.26 -6.41
C CYS A 105 -7.59 -18.17 -6.08
N LEU A 106 -6.82 -19.21 -6.43
CA LEU A 106 -5.37 -19.21 -6.24
C LEU A 106 -4.69 -18.13 -7.10
N ALA A 107 -5.09 -17.99 -8.37
CA ALA A 107 -4.58 -16.95 -9.25
C ALA A 107 -4.87 -15.54 -8.72
N LEU A 108 -6.08 -15.32 -8.19
CA LEU A 108 -6.46 -14.05 -7.58
C LEU A 108 -5.66 -13.77 -6.30
N LEU A 109 -5.45 -14.77 -5.44
CA LEU A 109 -4.61 -14.62 -4.24
C LEU A 109 -3.17 -14.28 -4.60
N SER A 110 -2.58 -14.98 -5.57
CA SER A 110 -1.23 -14.69 -6.07
C SER A 110 -1.14 -13.32 -6.75
N TRP A 111 -2.19 -12.88 -7.44
CA TRP A 111 -2.27 -11.50 -7.94
C TRP A 111 -2.31 -10.48 -6.81
N TRP A 112 -3.11 -10.72 -5.75
CA TRP A 112 -3.17 -9.84 -4.59
C TRP A 112 -1.82 -9.71 -3.87
N GLU A 113 -1.08 -10.81 -3.73
CA GLU A 113 0.27 -10.78 -3.17
C GLU A 113 1.18 -9.88 -4.01
N ARG A 114 1.25 -10.10 -5.33
CA ARG A 114 2.05 -9.27 -6.25
C ARG A 114 1.64 -7.81 -6.23
N PHE A 115 0.35 -7.53 -6.26
CA PHE A 115 -0.20 -6.18 -6.15
C PHE A 115 0.31 -5.45 -4.91
N LYS A 116 0.28 -6.10 -3.73
CA LYS A 116 0.77 -5.51 -2.48
C LYS A 116 2.26 -5.17 -2.59
N PHE A 117 3.07 -6.07 -3.14
CA PHE A 117 4.50 -5.79 -3.36
C PHE A 117 4.73 -4.61 -4.32
N THR A 118 3.97 -4.54 -5.42
CA THR A 118 4.05 -3.43 -6.39
C THR A 118 3.68 -2.10 -5.75
N VAL A 119 2.61 -2.06 -4.95
CA VAL A 119 2.20 -0.85 -4.22
C VAL A 119 3.28 -0.40 -3.27
N ASP A 120 3.88 -1.33 -2.53
CA ASP A 120 4.94 -1.01 -1.58
C ASP A 120 6.20 -0.46 -2.26
N ASP A 121 6.58 -0.99 -3.42
CA ASP A 121 7.69 -0.48 -4.24
C ASP A 121 7.41 0.96 -4.72
N ILE A 122 6.19 1.22 -5.24
CA ILE A 122 5.77 2.58 -5.64
C ILE A 122 5.81 3.53 -4.44
N LEU A 123 5.29 3.12 -3.29
CA LEU A 123 5.27 3.94 -2.07
C LEU A 123 6.70 4.22 -1.58
N MET A 124 7.60 3.25 -1.62
CA MET A 124 9.01 3.45 -1.25
C MET A 124 9.68 4.47 -2.16
N ARG A 125 9.48 4.36 -3.48
CA ARG A 125 10.06 5.29 -4.46
C ARG A 125 9.47 6.70 -4.34
N SER A 126 8.19 6.81 -4.01
CA SER A 126 7.49 8.10 -3.97
C SER A 126 7.60 8.84 -2.64
N ASN A 127 7.75 8.12 -1.52
CA ASN A 127 7.72 8.69 -0.17
C ASN A 127 9.10 8.74 0.51
N VAL A 128 10.18 8.39 -0.19
CA VAL A 128 11.56 8.62 0.26
C VAL A 128 12.11 9.88 -0.40
N HIS A 129 12.13 10.96 0.39
CA HIS A 129 12.78 12.24 0.06
C HIS A 129 14.25 12.25 0.48
#